data_AF-A0A1E1LXZ4-F1
#
_entry.id   AF-A0A1E1LXZ4-F1
#
_cell.length_a   1.000
_cell.length_b   1.000
_cell.length_c   1.000
_cell.angle_alpha   90.00
_cell.angle_beta   90.00
_cell.angle_gamma   90.00
#
_symmetry.space_group_name_H-M   'P 1'
#
loop_
_entity.id
_entity.type
_entity.pdbx_description
1 polymer ?
#
loop_
_entity_poly.entity_id
_entity_poly.type
_entity_poly.pdbx_seq_one_letter_code
_entity_poly.pdbx_strand_id
1 'polypeptide(L)'
;MKFFSFANSSEHLAEVTQQEDDILAKIATKAVEQAAEKNQIENPELKPIVAVNKRALSVFKAMFPGDYLEDRSRAIDWDVFVNVMSEEGVGFIARHSVGGSAYTLEPNEKSLWFGKGAISFHKPHPEHVIDAITAMAHGKRVAKWFGWGEGTYVQKRWNGAAGC
;
A
#
# COMPACT_ATOMS: atom_id res chain seq x y z
N MET A 1 -22.78 -74.37 2.75
CA MET A 1 -23.01 -73.08 3.45
C MET A 1 -21.73 -72.26 3.35
N LYS A 2 -21.78 -71.04 2.78
CA LYS A 2 -20.65 -70.11 2.71
C LYS A 2 -20.66 -69.23 3.96
N PHE A 3 -19.58 -69.25 4.74
CA PHE A 3 -19.35 -68.32 5.83
C PHE A 3 -18.93 -66.97 5.24
N PHE A 4 -19.69 -65.91 5.51
CA PHE A 4 -19.24 -64.54 5.27
C PHE A 4 -18.46 -64.07 6.51
N SER A 5 -17.18 -63.78 6.31
CA SER A 5 -16.30 -63.11 7.28
C SER A 5 -16.69 -61.64 7.37
N PHE A 6 -16.98 -61.16 8.58
CA PHE A 6 -17.16 -59.74 8.86
C PHE A 6 -15.78 -59.14 9.15
N ALA A 7 -15.24 -58.37 8.20
CA ALA A 7 -13.95 -57.70 8.37
C ALA A 7 -14.07 -56.51 9.32
N ASN A 8 -13.43 -56.67 10.48
CA ASN A 8 -12.72 -55.72 11.33
C ASN A 8 -13.12 -54.22 11.26
N SER A 9 -14.00 -53.79 12.17
CA SER A 9 -14.42 -52.38 12.38
C SER A 9 -13.31 -51.46 12.95
N SER A 10 -12.16 -52.02 13.34
CA SER A 10 -11.08 -51.27 14.02
C SER A 10 -10.11 -50.58 13.05
N GLU A 11 -9.96 -51.08 11.82
CA GLU A 11 -8.99 -50.55 10.85
C GLU A 11 -9.50 -49.27 10.19
N HIS A 12 -10.80 -49.19 9.94
CA HIS A 12 -11.46 -48.00 9.37
C HIS A 12 -11.40 -46.78 10.31
N LEU A 13 -11.34 -46.99 11.63
CA LEU A 13 -11.24 -45.87 12.59
C LEU A 13 -9.82 -45.28 12.62
N ALA A 14 -8.79 -46.11 12.47
CA ALA A 14 -7.39 -45.65 12.45
C ALA A 14 -7.03 -44.91 11.15
N GLU A 15 -7.60 -45.31 10.02
CA GLU A 15 -7.37 -44.66 8.72
C GLU A 15 -8.02 -43.27 8.65
N VAL A 16 -9.21 -43.10 9.24
CA VAL A 16 -9.90 -41.80 9.34
C VAL A 16 -9.10 -40.83 10.21
N THR A 17 -8.58 -41.28 11.35
CA THR A 17 -7.76 -40.41 12.23
C THR A 17 -6.45 -40.00 11.56
N GLN A 18 -5.81 -40.90 10.81
CA GLN A 18 -4.59 -40.59 10.08
C GLN A 18 -4.84 -39.55 8.97
N GLN A 19 -6.00 -39.64 8.30
CA GLN A 19 -6.38 -38.67 7.27
C GLN A 19 -6.67 -37.28 7.85
N GLU A 20 -7.23 -37.20 9.06
CA GLU A 20 -7.48 -35.93 9.76
C GLU A 20 -6.18 -35.25 10.19
N ASP A 21 -5.23 -36.02 10.72
CA ASP A 21 -3.91 -35.51 11.15
C ASP A 21 -3.09 -34.96 9.97
N ASP A 22 -3.15 -35.63 8.81
CA ASP A 22 -2.47 -35.19 7.58
C ASP A 22 -3.04 -33.88 7.02
N ILE A 23 -4.35 -33.65 7.19
CA ILE A 23 -5.02 -32.41 6.77
C ILE A 23 -4.59 -31.26 7.69
N LEU A 24 -4.58 -31.49 9.01
CA LEU A 24 -4.15 -30.49 9.99
C LEU A 24 -2.67 -30.10 9.78
N ALA A 25 -1.81 -31.07 9.50
CA ALA A 25 -0.41 -30.83 9.16
C ALA A 25 -0.28 -29.94 7.92
N LYS A 26 -0.98 -30.25 6.81
CA LYS A 26 -0.93 -29.46 5.57
C LYS A 26 -1.42 -28.02 5.74
N ILE A 27 -2.44 -27.80 6.57
CA ILE A 27 -2.94 -26.45 6.88
C ILE A 27 -1.89 -25.66 7.67
N ALA A 28 -1.25 -26.31 8.65
CA ALA A 28 -0.18 -25.68 9.43
C ALA A 28 1.02 -25.32 8.55
N THR A 29 1.47 -26.21 7.64
CA THR A 29 2.59 -25.91 6.73
C THR A 29 2.27 -24.77 5.78
N LYS A 30 1.04 -24.73 5.23
CA LYS A 30 0.61 -23.65 4.33
C LYS A 30 0.51 -22.30 5.05
N ALA A 31 0.12 -22.30 6.32
CA ALA A 31 0.10 -21.08 7.14
C ALA A 31 1.53 -20.59 7.47
N VAL A 32 2.47 -21.51 7.70
CA VAL A 32 3.89 -21.17 7.91
C VAL A 32 4.55 -20.65 6.63
N GLU A 33 4.27 -21.25 5.46
CA GLU A 33 4.74 -20.75 4.17
C GLU A 33 4.16 -19.37 3.84
N GLN A 34 2.87 -19.13 4.10
CA GLN A 34 2.27 -17.81 3.91
C GLN A 34 2.81 -16.75 4.89
N ALA A 35 3.20 -17.15 6.11
CA ALA A 35 3.87 -16.27 7.06
C ALA A 35 5.33 -15.98 6.67
N ALA A 36 6.02 -16.95 6.06
CA ALA A 36 7.39 -16.83 5.62
C ALA A 36 7.52 -15.99 4.33
N GLU A 37 6.60 -16.13 3.37
CA GLU A 37 6.59 -15.33 2.13
C GLU A 37 6.31 -13.84 2.42
N LYS A 38 5.59 -13.53 3.51
CA LYS A 38 5.32 -12.16 3.94
C LYS A 38 6.54 -11.45 4.57
N ASN A 39 7.63 -12.17 4.84
CA ASN A 39 8.76 -11.67 5.65
C ASN A 39 10.11 -11.58 4.90
N GLN A 40 10.13 -11.73 3.57
CA GLN A 40 11.38 -11.75 2.78
C GLN A 40 11.69 -10.48 1.98
N ILE A 41 11.16 -9.29 2.32
CA ILE A 41 11.52 -8.05 1.62
C ILE A 41 11.76 -6.87 2.57
N GLU A 42 12.61 -6.98 3.59
CA GLU A 42 13.11 -5.76 4.27
C GLU A 42 14.58 -5.93 4.68
N ASN A 43 15.49 -5.53 3.79
CA ASN A 43 16.74 -4.91 4.24
C ASN A 43 16.35 -3.52 4.78
N PRO A 44 16.45 -3.26 6.11
CA PRO A 44 15.91 -2.04 6.72
C PRO A 44 16.68 -0.75 6.35
N GLU A 45 17.81 -0.86 5.64
CA GLU A 45 18.75 0.26 5.50
C GLU A 45 18.54 1.16 4.25
N LEU A 46 17.64 0.81 3.33
CA LEU A 46 17.42 1.57 2.09
C LEU A 46 15.94 1.71 1.72
N LYS A 47 15.06 2.04 2.67
CA LYS A 47 13.72 2.49 2.28
C LYS A 47 13.88 3.82 1.52
N PRO A 48 13.40 3.93 0.26
CA PRO A 48 13.52 5.18 -0.50
C PRO A 48 12.73 6.29 0.22
N ILE A 49 13.44 7.28 0.73
CA ILE A 49 12.85 8.40 1.48
C ILE A 49 12.56 9.56 0.53
N VAL A 50 11.31 9.98 0.49
CA VAL A 50 10.82 11.17 -0.23
C VAL A 50 11.02 12.40 0.65
N ALA A 51 11.84 13.34 0.19
CA ALA A 51 12.11 14.58 0.93
C ALA A 51 11.07 15.66 0.54
N VAL A 52 10.09 15.89 1.42
CA VAL A 52 8.91 16.74 1.16
C VAL A 52 8.98 18.10 1.84
N ASN A 53 8.43 19.15 1.22
CA ASN A 53 8.29 20.46 1.89
C ASN A 53 7.12 20.45 2.91
N LYS A 54 6.91 21.55 3.64
CA LYS A 54 5.84 21.65 4.66
C LYS A 54 4.43 21.45 4.10
N ARG A 55 4.16 21.93 2.87
CA ARG A 55 2.86 21.78 2.20
C ARG A 55 2.63 20.31 1.84
N ALA A 56 3.62 19.71 1.18
CA ALA A 56 3.61 18.30 0.81
C ALA A 56 3.44 17.41 2.05
N LEU A 57 4.14 17.70 3.15
CA LEU A 57 4.01 16.96 4.40
C LEU A 57 2.54 16.87 4.88
N SER A 58 1.76 17.94 4.78
CA SER A 58 0.35 17.94 5.19
C SER A 58 -0.52 17.00 4.35
N VAL A 59 -0.21 16.87 3.06
CA VAL A 59 -0.91 15.94 2.14
C VAL A 59 -0.54 14.50 2.48
N PHE A 60 0.74 14.23 2.68
CA PHE A 60 1.23 12.89 3.02
C PHE A 60 0.69 12.41 4.37
N LYS A 61 0.60 13.29 5.36
CA LYS A 61 -0.03 12.98 6.65
C LYS A 61 -1.52 12.63 6.53
N ALA A 62 -2.25 13.28 5.64
CA ALA A 62 -3.65 12.92 5.37
C ALA A 62 -3.79 11.58 4.63
N MET A 63 -2.84 11.24 3.74
CA MET A 63 -2.84 9.97 3.02
C MET A 63 -2.37 8.79 3.87
N PHE A 64 -1.41 9.04 4.75
CA PHE A 64 -0.77 8.07 5.65
C PHE A 64 -0.84 8.57 7.09
N PRO A 65 -2.04 8.68 7.66
CA PRO A 65 -2.18 9.17 9.02
C PRO A 65 -1.64 8.13 10.00
N GLY A 66 -0.77 8.58 10.91
CA GLY A 66 -0.35 7.79 12.06
C GLY A 66 -1.43 7.76 13.15
N ASP A 67 -1.01 7.83 14.40
CA ASP A 67 -1.92 7.80 15.55
C ASP A 67 -2.61 9.14 15.85
N TYR A 68 -2.22 10.21 15.17
CA TYR A 68 -2.78 11.54 15.36
C TYR A 68 -4.14 11.69 14.68
N LEU A 69 -5.18 11.98 15.47
CA LEU A 69 -6.56 12.14 14.98
C LEU A 69 -6.73 13.30 14.00
N GLU A 70 -5.99 14.40 14.19
CA GLU A 70 -6.06 15.59 13.32
C GLU A 70 -5.67 15.28 11.86
N ASP A 71 -4.76 14.34 11.67
CA ASP A 71 -4.31 13.91 10.34
C ASP A 71 -5.39 13.04 9.66
N ARG A 72 -6.20 12.32 10.44
CA ARG A 72 -7.30 11.46 9.94
C ARG A 72 -8.55 12.20 9.53
N SER A 73 -8.70 13.48 9.89
CA SER A 73 -9.85 14.32 9.53
C SER A 73 -9.51 15.38 8.48
N ARG A 74 -8.29 15.37 7.93
CA ARG A 74 -7.80 16.42 7.04
C ARG A 74 -8.37 16.27 5.63
N ALA A 75 -9.06 17.31 5.17
CA ALA A 75 -9.41 17.49 3.76
C ALA A 75 -8.25 18.15 3.00
N ILE A 76 -8.13 17.83 1.71
CA ILE A 76 -7.04 18.31 0.85
C ILE A 76 -7.65 18.87 -0.44
N ASP A 77 -7.26 20.08 -0.84
CA ASP A 77 -7.59 20.60 -2.17
C ASP A 77 -6.99 19.70 -3.26
N TRP A 78 -7.80 19.34 -4.26
CA TRP A 78 -7.37 18.48 -5.35
C TRP A 78 -6.13 19.01 -6.06
N ASP A 79 -6.10 20.32 -6.35
CA ASP A 79 -4.99 20.92 -7.07
C ASP A 79 -3.71 20.94 -6.20
N VAL A 80 -3.85 21.04 -4.87
CA VAL A 80 -2.72 20.90 -3.93
C VAL A 80 -2.19 19.48 -3.96
N PHE A 81 -3.06 18.47 -3.94
CA PHE A 81 -2.65 17.07 -4.07
C PHE A 81 -1.88 16.82 -5.38
N VAL A 82 -2.42 17.24 -6.53
CA VAL A 82 -1.76 17.06 -7.83
C VAL A 82 -0.42 17.79 -7.90
N ASN A 83 -0.36 19.03 -7.41
CA ASN A 83 0.88 19.81 -7.38
C ASN A 83 1.95 19.16 -6.50
N VAL A 84 1.58 18.72 -5.29
CA VAL A 84 2.49 18.03 -4.37
C VAL A 84 3.02 16.75 -5.00
N MET A 85 2.15 15.95 -5.63
CA MET A 85 2.58 14.73 -6.30
C MET A 85 3.55 15.03 -7.47
N SER A 86 3.43 16.19 -8.10
CA SER A 86 4.29 16.61 -9.23
C SER A 86 5.58 17.33 -8.80
N GLU A 87 5.81 17.52 -7.50
CA GLU A 87 7.04 18.16 -7.02
C GLU A 87 8.27 17.30 -7.32
N GLU A 88 9.41 17.94 -7.60
CA GLU A 88 10.66 17.24 -7.93
C GLU A 88 11.09 16.25 -6.85
N GLY A 89 10.86 16.58 -5.57
CA GLY A 89 11.18 15.68 -4.45
C GLY A 89 10.32 14.43 -4.38
N VAL A 90 9.10 14.47 -4.93
CA VAL A 90 8.14 13.36 -4.98
C VAL A 90 8.33 12.54 -6.25
N GLY A 91 8.55 13.22 -7.37
CA GLY A 91 9.04 12.60 -8.60
C GLY A 91 7.95 11.98 -9.47
N PHE A 92 6.74 12.54 -9.54
CA PHE A 92 5.72 12.15 -10.52
C PHE A 92 5.44 13.25 -11.54
N ILE A 93 4.85 12.85 -12.65
CA ILE A 93 4.26 13.69 -13.67
C ILE A 93 2.76 13.43 -13.62
N ALA A 94 1.97 14.48 -13.36
CA ALA A 94 0.52 14.39 -13.46
C ALA A 94 0.07 14.73 -14.89
N ARG A 95 -0.68 13.81 -15.51
CA ARG A 95 -1.28 14.00 -16.83
C ARG A 95 -2.80 13.98 -16.71
N HIS A 96 -3.44 15.07 -17.12
CA HIS A 96 -4.89 15.16 -17.19
C HIS A 96 -5.41 14.49 -18.47
N SER A 97 -6.43 13.66 -18.35
CA SER A 97 -7.10 13.07 -19.51
C SER A 97 -7.93 14.13 -20.24
N VAL A 98 -7.67 14.29 -21.54
CA VAL A 98 -8.44 15.20 -22.40
C VAL A 98 -9.93 14.83 -22.33
N GLY A 99 -10.77 15.79 -21.95
CA GLY A 99 -12.23 15.62 -21.87
C GLY A 99 -12.75 14.81 -20.66
N GLY A 100 -11.90 14.48 -19.68
CA GLY A 100 -12.31 13.73 -18.48
C GLY A 100 -11.98 14.42 -17.17
N SER A 101 -12.33 13.79 -16.04
CA SER A 101 -11.89 14.20 -14.69
C SER A 101 -10.70 13.38 -14.17
N ALA A 102 -10.16 12.47 -14.98
CA ALA A 102 -9.07 11.58 -14.58
C ALA A 102 -7.70 12.25 -14.69
N TYR A 103 -6.86 12.07 -13.67
CA TYR A 103 -5.46 12.45 -13.65
C TYR A 103 -4.61 11.20 -13.43
N THR A 104 -3.67 10.96 -14.33
CA THR A 104 -2.71 9.87 -14.24
C THR A 104 -1.40 10.40 -13.69
N LEU A 105 -0.94 9.81 -12.58
CA LEU A 105 0.37 10.04 -11.99
C LEU A 105 1.33 8.96 -12.46
N GLU A 106 2.37 9.39 -13.15
CA GLU A 106 3.42 8.54 -13.69
C GLU A 106 4.78 8.95 -13.07
N PRO A 107 5.57 8.03 -12.52
CA PRO A 107 6.91 8.34 -12.03
C PRO A 107 7.78 8.94 -13.15
N ASN A 108 8.47 10.05 -12.85
CA ASN A 108 9.40 10.64 -13.81
C ASN A 108 10.72 9.85 -13.90
N GLU A 109 11.55 10.13 -14.90
CA GLU A 109 12.84 9.43 -15.12
C GLU A 109 13.84 9.57 -13.97
N LYS A 110 13.72 10.61 -13.15
CA LYS A 110 14.57 10.86 -11.97
C LYS A 110 14.03 10.20 -10.70
N SER A 111 12.84 9.62 -10.77
CA SER A 111 12.14 9.03 -9.65
C SER A 111 12.68 7.65 -9.35
N LEU A 112 12.78 7.31 -8.06
CA LEU A 112 13.16 5.97 -7.61
C LEU A 112 12.14 4.90 -8.05
N TRP A 113 10.95 5.33 -8.48
CA TRP A 113 9.85 4.48 -8.95
C TRP A 113 9.69 4.49 -10.47
N PHE A 114 10.64 5.04 -11.22
CA PHE A 114 10.60 5.00 -12.69
C PHE A 114 10.40 3.57 -13.22
N GLY A 115 9.50 3.40 -14.18
CA GLY A 115 9.17 2.09 -14.77
C GLY A 115 8.22 1.21 -13.93
N LYS A 116 7.78 1.63 -12.74
CA LYS A 116 6.80 0.87 -11.92
C LYS A 116 5.34 0.99 -12.40
N GLY A 117 5.09 1.73 -13.48
CA GLY A 117 3.76 1.99 -14.03
C GLY A 117 3.15 3.29 -13.51
N ALA A 118 1.86 3.49 -13.76
CA ALA A 118 1.14 4.72 -13.43
C ALA A 118 -0.17 4.43 -12.70
N ILE A 119 -0.64 5.39 -11.92
CA ILE A 119 -1.92 5.31 -11.22
C ILE A 119 -2.81 6.49 -11.59
N SER A 120 -4.11 6.24 -11.77
CA SER A 120 -5.08 7.29 -12.10
C SER A 120 -6.05 7.54 -10.95
N PHE A 121 -6.34 8.82 -10.73
CA PHE A 121 -7.30 9.31 -9.75
C PHE A 121 -8.32 10.21 -10.45
N HIS A 122 -9.56 10.18 -9.98
CA HIS A 122 -10.60 11.09 -10.48
C HIS A 122 -10.63 12.35 -9.61
N LYS A 123 -10.65 13.50 -10.28
CA LYS A 123 -10.90 14.79 -9.65
C LYS A 123 -12.31 14.78 -9.02
N PRO A 124 -12.43 15.02 -7.71
CA PRO A 124 -13.71 15.16 -7.05
C PRO A 124 -14.55 16.29 -7.66
N HIS A 125 -15.87 16.08 -7.72
CA HIS A 125 -16.85 17.05 -8.22
C HIS A 125 -18.18 16.87 -7.44
N PRO A 126 -18.93 17.94 -7.08
CA PRO A 126 -18.73 19.34 -7.46
C PRO A 126 -17.61 20.08 -6.72
N GLU A 127 -17.34 19.68 -5.48
CA GLU A 127 -16.28 20.29 -4.70
C GLU A 127 -14.94 19.65 -5.07
N HIS A 128 -13.95 20.45 -5.47
CA HIS A 128 -12.61 19.99 -5.85
C HIS A 128 -11.75 19.64 -4.62
N VAL A 129 -12.36 18.98 -3.63
CA VAL A 129 -11.76 18.66 -2.34
C VAL A 129 -11.75 17.14 -2.16
N ILE A 130 -10.61 16.62 -1.74
CA ILE A 130 -10.44 15.24 -1.32
C ILE A 130 -10.75 15.19 0.17
N ASP A 131 -11.84 14.53 0.54
CA ASP A 131 -12.15 14.27 1.95
C ASP A 131 -11.12 13.30 2.58
N ALA A 132 -11.13 13.21 3.90
CA ALA A 132 -10.13 12.41 4.60
C ALA A 132 -10.18 10.90 4.29
N ILE A 133 -11.38 10.34 4.05
CA ILE A 133 -11.54 8.93 3.68
C ILE A 133 -10.95 8.68 2.30
N THR A 134 -11.24 9.56 1.35
CA THR A 134 -10.70 9.51 -0.01
C THR A 134 -9.19 9.73 -0.01
N ALA A 135 -8.65 10.63 0.83
CA ALA A 135 -7.21 10.81 1.00
C ALA A 135 -6.52 9.53 1.49
N MET A 136 -7.08 8.87 2.51
CA MET A 136 -6.57 7.57 2.98
C MET A 136 -6.70 6.47 1.92
N ALA A 137 -7.77 6.47 1.13
CA ALA A 137 -7.94 5.52 0.02
C ALA A 137 -6.88 5.74 -1.08
N HIS A 138 -6.57 7.00 -1.39
CA HIS A 138 -5.44 7.34 -2.27
C HIS A 138 -4.12 6.84 -1.67
N GLY A 139 -3.87 7.08 -0.38
CA GLY A 139 -2.71 6.57 0.34
C GLY A 139 -2.54 5.06 0.20
N LYS A 140 -3.60 4.28 0.48
CA LYS A 140 -3.60 2.82 0.30
C LYS A 140 -3.26 2.39 -1.14
N ARG A 141 -3.77 3.12 -2.13
CA ARG A 141 -3.47 2.86 -3.54
C ARG A 141 -2.01 3.13 -3.86
N VAL A 142 -1.47 4.27 -3.43
CA VAL A 142 -0.04 4.60 -3.60
C VAL A 142 0.85 3.58 -2.87
N ALA A 143 0.47 3.16 -1.66
CA ALA A 143 1.16 2.11 -0.92
C ALA A 143 1.23 0.79 -1.70
N LYS A 144 0.11 0.36 -2.29
CA LYS A 144 0.05 -0.87 -3.08
C LYS A 144 0.96 -0.83 -4.31
N TRP A 145 1.03 0.30 -5.01
CA TRP A 145 1.77 0.41 -6.27
C TRP A 145 3.25 0.76 -6.09
N PHE A 146 3.57 1.58 -5.11
CA PHE A 146 4.90 2.18 -4.94
C PHE A 146 5.54 1.87 -3.58
N GLY A 147 4.85 1.18 -2.68
CA GLY A 147 5.37 0.83 -1.36
C GLY A 147 5.42 1.99 -0.37
N TRP A 148 4.65 3.06 -0.60
CA TRP A 148 4.66 4.26 0.25
C TRP A 148 3.91 4.06 1.57
N GLY A 149 4.34 4.80 2.60
CA GLY A 149 3.75 4.79 3.93
C GLY A 149 4.32 5.91 4.81
N GLU A 150 4.05 5.89 6.12
CA GLU A 150 4.54 6.91 7.05
C GLU A 150 6.07 7.01 7.07
N GLY A 151 6.77 5.89 6.94
CA GLY A 151 8.24 5.84 6.91
C GLY A 151 8.88 6.20 5.56
N THR A 152 8.10 6.49 4.50
CA THR A 152 8.66 6.76 3.16
C THR A 152 8.82 8.23 2.86
N TYR A 153 8.51 9.13 3.80
CA TYR A 153 8.67 10.56 3.60
C TYR A 153 9.28 11.25 4.82
N VAL A 154 10.06 12.29 4.58
CA VAL A 154 10.62 13.16 5.63
C VAL A 154 10.48 14.62 5.24
N GLN A 155 10.24 15.48 6.21
CA GLN A 155 10.24 16.91 5.96
C GLN A 155 11.65 17.38 5.61
N LYS A 156 11.84 17.99 4.44
CA LYS A 156 13.06 18.73 4.12
C LYS A 156 13.28 19.77 5.21
N ARG A 157 14.45 19.71 5.88
CA ARG A 157 14.88 20.82 6.72
C ARG A 157 15.04 22.06 5.84
N TRP A 158 14.47 23.16 6.30
CA TRP A 158 14.73 24.46 5.70
C TRP A 158 16.21 24.79 5.90
N ASN A 159 17.01 24.70 4.84
CA ASN A 159 18.37 25.22 4.84
C ASN A 159 18.25 26.73 4.62
N GLY A 160 18.09 27.47 5.72
CA GLY A 160 18.09 28.92 5.70
C GLY A 160 19.48 29.44 5.34
N ALA A 161 19.79 29.52 4.04
CA ALA A 161 20.91 30.27 3.48
C ALA A 161 20.82 30.29 1.95
N ALA A 162 20.11 31.28 1.40
CA ALA A 162 20.39 31.85 0.08
C ALA A 162 19.54 33.12 -0.08
N GLY A 163 20.14 34.28 0.17
CA GLY A 163 19.50 35.58 -0.08
C GLY A 163 19.96 36.66 0.89
N CYS A 164 21.26 36.93 0.90
CA CYS A 164 21.78 38.26 1.23
C CYS A 164 21.66 39.15 -0.01
#